data_AF-B6A8F6-F1
#
_entry.id   AF-B6A8F6-F1
#
_cell.length_a   1.000
_cell.length_b   1.000
_cell.length_c   1.000
_cell.angle_alpha   90.00
_cell.angle_beta   90.00
_cell.angle_gamma   90.00
#
_symmetry.space_group_name_H-M   'P 1'
#
loop_
_entity.id
_entity.type
_entity.pdbx_description
1 polymer ?
#
loop_
_entity_poly.entity_id
_entity_poly.type
_entity_poly.pdbx_seq_one_letter_code
_entity_poly.pdbx_strand_id
1 'polypeptide(L)' 'AGKRIRIKLDGSQLIKVHLDKNQQTTIEHKADTFQSVYKKLTGREVTFEFPEPYL' A
#
# COMPACT_ATOMS: atom_id res chain seq x y z
N ALA A 1 7.16 7.43 6.61
CA ALA A 1 6.72 6.36 5.69
C ALA A 1 7.17 5.02 6.22
N GLY A 2 6.36 3.97 6.07
CA GLY A 2 6.65 2.64 6.59
C GLY A 2 6.11 1.54 5.68
N LYS A 3 6.61 0.31 5.83
CA LYS A 3 6.15 -0.85 5.06
C LYS A 3 5.85 -1.98 6.02
N ARG A 4 4.63 -2.53 5.95
CA ARG A 4 4.20 -3.70 6.72
C ARG A 4 3.83 -4.81 5.75
N ILE A 5 4.30 -6.02 6.00
CA ILE A 5 3.92 -7.20 5.21
C ILE A 5 3.05 -8.07 6.11
N ARG A 6 1.79 -8.24 5.72
CA ARG A 6 0.86 -9.16 6.38
C ARG A 6 0.89 -10.47 5.61
N ILE A 7 1.24 -11.55 6.31
CA ILE A 7 1.15 -12.91 5.78
C ILE A 7 -0.22 -13.47 6.22
N LYS A 8 -1.02 -13.93 5.26
CA LYS A 8 -2.31 -14.58 5.53
C LYS A 8 -2.09 -16.07 5.82
N LEU A 9 -3.10 -16.72 6.41
CA LEU A 9 -3.06 -18.15 6.75
C LEU A 9 -2.91 -19.05 5.52
N ASP A 10 -3.36 -18.59 4.36
CA ASP A 10 -3.19 -19.26 3.05
C ASP A 10 -1.77 -19.11 2.47
N GLY A 11 -0.85 -18.43 3.17
CA GLY A 11 0.51 -18.15 2.73
C GLY A 11 0.64 -16.93 1.79
N SER A 12 -0.47 -16.32 1.38
CA SER A 12 -0.43 -15.13 0.55
C SER A 12 0.07 -13.91 1.34
N GLN A 13 0.80 -13.03 0.66
CA GLN A 13 1.38 -11.83 1.27
C GLN A 13 0.64 -10.59 0.78
N LEU A 14 0.16 -9.79 1.72
CA LEU A 14 -0.41 -8.47 1.46
C LEU A 14 0.55 -7.41 2.01
N ILE A 15 1.06 -6.58 1.12
CA ILE A 15 2.03 -5.53 1.46
C ILE A 15 1.26 -4.24 1.70
N LYS A 16 1.27 -3.74 2.93
CA LYS A 16 0.74 -2.43 3.29
C LYS A 16 1.86 -1.38 3.29
N VAL A 17 1.74 -0.38 2.43
CA VAL A 17 2.67 0.74 2.35
C VAL A 17 2.02 1.97 2.97
N HIS A 18 2.65 2.48 4.02
CA HIS A 18 2.22 3.70 4.69
C HIS A 18 2.91 4.90 4.03
N LEU A 19 2.12 5.69 3.32
CA LEU A 19 2.55 6.92 2.66
C LEU A 19 2.52 8.10 3.63
N ASP A 20 3.26 9.16 3.30
CA ASP A 20 3.22 10.40 4.09
C ASP A 20 1.93 11.17 3.81
N LYS A 21 1.24 11.62 4.87
CA LYS A 21 0.02 12.43 4.77
C LYS A 21 0.24 13.75 4.03
N ASN A 22 1.45 14.31 4.09
CA ASN A 22 1.77 15.56 3.40
C ASN A 22 1.60 15.48 1.88
N GLN A 23 1.66 14.27 1.30
CA GLN A 23 1.54 14.05 -0.15
C GLN A 23 0.20 13.44 -0.56
N GLN A 24 -0.77 13.37 0.36
CA GLN A 24 -2.04 12.66 0.14
C GLN A 24 -2.80 13.18 -1.09
N THR A 25 -3.05 14.48 -1.19
CA THR A 25 -3.83 15.09 -2.29
C THR A 25 -3.25 14.80 -3.67
N THR A 26 -1.92 14.64 -3.76
CA THR A 26 -1.21 14.44 -5.03
C THR A 26 -1.08 12.95 -5.42
N ILE A 27 -1.13 12.04 -4.44
CA ILE A 27 -0.86 10.61 -4.65
C ILE A 27 -2.13 9.76 -4.55
N GLU A 28 -3.15 10.21 -3.84
CA GLU A 28 -4.39 9.46 -3.61
C GLU A 28 -5.05 9.00 -4.91
N HIS A 29 -5.19 9.88 -5.89
CA HIS A 29 -5.75 9.54 -7.21
C HIS A 29 -4.83 8.65 -8.09
N LYS A 30 -3.57 8.44 -7.69
CA LYS A 30 -2.61 7.54 -8.38
C LYS A 30 -2.42 6.22 -7.64
N ALA A 31 -2.89 6.08 -6.41
CA ALA A 31 -2.68 4.89 -5.59
C ALA A 31 -3.21 3.61 -6.28
N ASP A 32 -4.39 3.69 -6.90
CA ASP A 32 -5.02 2.57 -7.62
C ASP A 32 -4.21 2.12 -8.85
N THR A 33 -3.61 3.07 -9.56
CA THR A 33 -2.75 2.76 -10.71
C THR A 33 -1.44 2.11 -10.25
N PHE A 34 -0.83 2.59 -9.16
CA PHE A 34 0.34 1.94 -8.59
C PHE A 34 0.06 0.51 -8.12
N GLN A 35 -1.09 0.27 -7.49
CA GLN A 35 -1.49 -1.07 -7.08
C GLN A 35 -1.65 -2.01 -8.28
N SER A 36 -2.31 -1.52 -9.33
CA SER A 36 -2.54 -2.30 -10.57
C SER A 36 -1.23 -2.64 -11.29
N VAL A 37 -0.33 -1.67 -11.42
CA VAL A 37 1.00 -1.85 -12.04
C VAL A 37 1.84 -2.82 -11.22
N TYR A 38 1.87 -2.67 -9.89
CA TYR A 38 2.67 -3.52 -9.01
C TYR A 38 2.17 -4.99 -9.04
N LYS A 39 0.84 -5.18 -9.04
CA LYS A 39 0.22 -6.50 -9.20
C LYS A 39 0.54 -7.10 -10.57
N LYS A 40 0.54 -6.31 -11.64
CA LYS A 40 0.84 -6.80 -13.00
C LYS A 40 2.32 -7.20 -13.17
N LEU A 41 3.25 -6.44 -12.58
CA LEU A 41 4.69 -6.67 -12.72
C LEU A 41 5.22 -7.77 -11.78
N THR A 42 4.70 -7.86 -10.56
CA THR A 42 5.26 -8.74 -9.52
C THR A 42 4.32 -9.87 -9.09
N GLY A 43 3.04 -9.81 -9.47
CA GLY A 43 2.01 -10.74 -9.00
C GLY A 43 1.63 -10.57 -7.52
N ARG A 44 2.21 -9.59 -6.82
CA ARG A 44 1.99 -9.37 -5.38
C ARG A 44 0.92 -8.32 -5.14
N GLU A 45 0.15 -8.52 -4.08
CA GLU A 45 -0.87 -7.56 -3.66
C GLU A 45 -0.26 -6.50 -2.74
N VAL A 46 -0.47 -5.24 -3.11
CA VAL A 46 -0.02 -4.04 -2.40
C VAL A 46 -1.24 -3.19 -2.09
N THR A 47 -1.30 -2.59 -0.91
CA THR A 47 -2.25 -1.54 -0.56
C THR A 47 -1.49 -0.32 -0.04
N PHE A 48 -1.91 0.87 -0.47
CA PHE A 48 -1.34 2.14 -0.03
C PHE A 48 -2.32 2.80 0.94
N GLU A 49 -1.85 3.14 2.13
CA GLU A 49 -2.66 3.73 3.19
C GLU A 49 -1.93 4.94 3.78
N PHE A 50 -2.67 5.97 4.19
CA PHE A 50 -2.13 7.11 4.92
C PHE A 50 -2.41 6.87 6.40
N PRO A 51 -1.39 6.60 7.24
CA PRO A 51 -1.61 6.33 8.65
C PRO A 51 -2.20 7.56 9.34
N GLU A 52 -3.27 7.36 10.11
CA GLU A 52 -3.68 8.36 11.08
C GLU A 52 -2.70 8.37 12.27
N PRO A 53 -2.40 9.54 12.85
CA PRO A 53 -1.67 9.59 14.11
C PRO A 53 -2.43 8.74 15.13
N TYR A 54 -1.75 7.81 15.79
CA TYR A 54 -2.33 7.14 16.95
C TYR A 54 -2.53 8.21 18.03
N LEU A 55 -3.80 8.53 18.31
CA LEU A 55 -4.21 9.37 19.46
C LEU A 55 -3.98 8.62 20.77
#